data_AF-A0A6A1WKT9-F1
#
_entry.id   AF-A0A6A1WKT9-F1
#
_cell.length_a   1.000
_cell.length_b   1.000
_cell.length_c   1.000
_cell.angle_alpha   90.00
_cell.angle_beta   90.00
_cell.angle_gamma   90.00
#
_symmetry.space_group_name_H-M   'P 1'
#
loop_
_entity.id
_entity.type
_entity.pdbx_description
1 polymer ?
#
loop_
_entity_poly.entity_id
_entity_poly.type
_entity_poly.pdbx_seq_one_letter_code
_entity_poly.pdbx_strand_id
1 'polypeptide(L)'
;MQDTSILGAESHPLHLHGFNFFVVGQGFGNFNPNKDPANFNLVDPVERNTFGVPSGGWVAIRFLADNPGVWLMHCHFDVHLSWGLRMAWVVQDGKLPNQKLPPPPADYPKC
;
A
#
# COMPACT_ATOMS: atom_id res chain seq x y z
N MET A 1 4.83 -3.54 -5.68
CA MET A 1 3.79 -4.58 -5.55
C MET A 1 3.61 -5.20 -6.91
N GLN A 2 3.57 -6.52 -6.98
CA GLN A 2 3.39 -7.26 -8.21
C GLN A 2 2.05 -8.00 -8.14
N ASP A 3 1.41 -8.17 -9.28
CA ASP A 3 0.14 -8.88 -9.41
C ASP A 3 0.19 -10.23 -8.66
N THR A 4 -0.79 -10.43 -7.78
CA THR A 4 -0.94 -11.63 -6.96
C THR A 4 -2.13 -12.42 -7.49
N SER A 5 -1.98 -12.97 -8.69
CA SER A 5 -2.98 -13.83 -9.34
C SER A 5 -3.50 -14.90 -8.37
N ILE A 6 -4.80 -14.91 -8.10
CA ILE A 6 -5.46 -15.97 -7.32
C ILE A 6 -6.01 -17.05 -8.26
N LEU A 7 -6.82 -16.65 -9.26
CA LEU A 7 -7.42 -17.56 -10.25
C LEU A 7 -6.95 -17.27 -11.69
N GLY A 8 -6.38 -16.10 -11.92
CA GLY A 8 -5.89 -15.61 -13.19
C GLY A 8 -5.30 -14.21 -13.02
N ALA A 9 -4.69 -13.68 -14.09
CA ALA A 9 -4.17 -12.32 -14.10
C ALA A 9 -5.33 -11.32 -14.05
N GLU A 10 -5.41 -10.51 -12.98
CA GLU A 10 -6.49 -9.55 -12.75
C GLU A 10 -5.89 -8.22 -12.29
N SER A 11 -6.59 -7.11 -12.54
CA SER A 11 -6.19 -5.84 -11.93
C SER A 11 -6.67 -5.79 -10.48
N HIS A 12 -5.75 -5.57 -9.55
CA HIS A 12 -6.07 -5.47 -8.13
C HIS A 12 -5.94 -4.01 -7.65
N PRO A 13 -7.03 -3.33 -7.24
CA PRO A 13 -6.95 -2.02 -6.62
C PRO A 13 -6.40 -2.16 -5.21
N LEU A 14 -5.14 -1.81 -4.99
CA LEU A 14 -4.52 -1.87 -3.67
C LEU A 14 -4.69 -0.52 -2.96
N HIS A 15 -5.31 -0.58 -1.78
CA HIS A 15 -5.57 0.55 -0.91
C HIS A 15 -4.68 0.49 0.34
N LEU A 16 -4.15 1.63 0.77
CA LEU A 16 -3.38 1.77 2.01
C LEU A 16 -4.10 2.74 2.95
N HIS A 17 -4.44 2.27 4.15
CA HIS A 17 -5.00 3.10 5.21
C HIS A 17 -3.93 4.04 5.78
N GLY A 18 -4.35 5.18 6.33
CA GLY A 18 -3.46 6.09 7.07
C GLY A 18 -2.46 6.90 6.21
N PHE A 19 -2.34 6.60 4.92
CA PHE A 19 -1.40 7.24 4.01
C PHE A 19 -2.00 7.46 2.62
N ASN A 20 -1.60 8.57 2.00
CA ASN A 20 -1.47 8.60 0.55
C ASN A 20 -0.07 8.13 0.15
N PHE A 21 0.09 7.74 -1.11
CA PHE A 21 1.35 7.33 -1.70
C PHE A 21 1.50 7.89 -3.11
N PHE A 22 2.75 8.07 -3.53
CA PHE A 22 3.11 8.42 -4.89
C PHE A 22 3.29 7.17 -5.73
N VAL A 23 2.61 7.10 -6.88
CA VAL A 23 2.83 6.04 -7.87
C VAL A 23 3.98 6.47 -8.77
N VAL A 24 5.16 5.88 -8.54
CA VAL A 24 6.40 6.27 -9.23
C VAL A 24 6.66 5.43 -10.47
N GLY A 25 5.99 4.29 -10.64
CA GLY A 25 6.12 3.47 -11.83
C GLY A 25 5.10 2.35 -11.87
N GLN A 26 4.86 1.82 -13.06
CA GLN A 26 4.06 0.63 -13.30
C GLN A 26 4.54 -0.07 -14.57
N GLY A 27 4.21 -1.34 -14.73
CA GLY A 27 4.52 -2.09 -15.93
C GLY A 27 3.77 -3.41 -16.01
N PHE A 28 3.93 -4.11 -17.13
CA PHE A 28 3.43 -5.47 -17.33
C PHE A 28 4.56 -6.49 -17.14
N GLY A 29 4.20 -7.73 -16.86
CA GLY A 29 5.13 -8.80 -16.54
C GLY A 29 5.72 -8.67 -15.14
N ASN A 30 6.85 -9.32 -14.92
CA ASN A 30 7.53 -9.31 -13.63
C ASN A 30 8.38 -8.05 -13.47
N PHE A 31 8.30 -7.42 -12.30
CA PHE A 31 9.15 -6.29 -11.95
C PHE A 31 10.63 -6.70 -11.97
N ASN A 32 11.45 -5.92 -12.67
CA ASN A 32 12.90 -6.08 -12.72
C ASN A 32 13.58 -4.99 -11.87
N PRO A 33 14.10 -5.32 -10.67
CA PRO A 33 14.70 -4.34 -9.77
C PRO A 33 15.96 -3.68 -10.33
N ASN A 34 16.61 -4.26 -11.34
CA ASN A 34 17.81 -3.72 -11.96
C ASN A 34 17.54 -2.81 -13.17
N LYS A 35 16.29 -2.76 -13.67
CA LYS A 35 15.94 -2.00 -14.89
C LYS A 35 14.81 -1.01 -14.65
N ASP A 36 13.72 -1.46 -14.04
CA ASP A 36 12.51 -0.66 -13.92
C ASP A 36 12.67 0.61 -13.07
N PRO A 37 13.45 0.62 -11.97
CA PRO A 37 13.65 1.84 -11.18
C PRO A 37 14.26 3.02 -11.95
N ALA A 38 14.99 2.76 -13.03
CA ALA A 38 15.57 3.82 -13.87
C ALA A 38 14.50 4.64 -14.60
N ASN A 39 13.29 4.10 -14.77
CA ASN A 39 12.17 4.75 -15.44
C ASN A 39 11.14 5.34 -14.46
N PHE A 40 11.44 5.40 -13.17
CA PHE A 40 10.50 5.95 -12.20
C PHE A 40 10.27 7.45 -12.43
N ASN A 41 9.01 7.88 -12.41
CA ASN A 41 8.67 9.29 -12.30
C ASN A 41 8.94 9.74 -10.86
N LEU A 42 10.02 10.51 -10.68
CA LEU A 42 10.45 11.08 -9.40
C LEU A 42 10.30 12.61 -9.36
N VAL A 43 9.64 13.20 -10.34
CA VAL A 43 9.46 14.66 -10.46
C VAL A 43 8.05 15.05 -10.05
N ASP A 44 7.04 14.44 -10.66
CA ASP A 44 5.63 14.76 -10.47
C ASP A 44 4.72 13.50 -10.45
N PRO A 45 5.05 12.46 -9.68
CA PRO A 45 4.23 11.25 -9.61
C PRO A 45 2.84 11.56 -9.04
N VAL A 46 1.84 10.82 -9.51
CA VAL A 46 0.48 10.96 -9.01
C VAL A 46 0.39 10.47 -7.56
N GLU A 47 -0.22 11.29 -6.70
CA GLU A 47 -0.53 10.92 -5.31
C GLU A 47 -1.95 10.33 -5.22
N ARG A 48 -2.06 9.15 -4.61
CA ARG A 48 -3.32 8.41 -4.40
C ARG A 48 -3.27 7.60 -3.11
N ASN A 49 -4.41 7.15 -2.60
CA ASN A 49 -4.49 6.13 -1.54
C ASN A 49 -4.89 4.74 -2.05
N THR A 50 -5.35 4.66 -3.29
CA THR A 50 -5.76 3.42 -3.97
C THR A 50 -5.29 3.47 -5.39
N PHE A 51 -4.67 2.39 -5.87
CA PHE A 51 -4.24 2.31 -7.26
C PHE A 51 -4.34 0.88 -7.79
N GLY A 52 -4.79 0.75 -9.03
CA GLY A 52 -4.89 -0.54 -9.71
C GLY A 52 -3.51 -1.06 -10.10
N VAL A 53 -3.12 -2.21 -9.57
CA VAL A 53 -2.00 -2.97 -10.15
C VAL A 53 -2.46 -3.48 -11.52
N PRO A 54 -1.71 -3.26 -12.61
CA PRO A 54 -2.08 -3.80 -13.92
C PRO A 54 -2.22 -5.33 -13.88
N SER A 55 -3.19 -5.88 -14.61
CA SER A 55 -3.33 -7.33 -14.77
C SER A 55 -2.05 -7.93 -15.34
N GLY A 56 -1.49 -8.93 -14.65
CA GLY A 56 -0.22 -9.55 -14.98
C GLY A 56 0.97 -8.61 -14.90
N GLY A 57 0.89 -7.55 -14.08
CA GLY A 57 1.89 -6.49 -14.02
C GLY A 57 2.33 -6.11 -12.60
N TRP A 58 2.85 -4.90 -12.47
CA TRP A 58 3.37 -4.37 -11.21
C TRP A 58 3.14 -2.87 -11.09
N VAL A 59 3.15 -2.38 -9.85
CA VAL A 59 3.18 -0.97 -9.50
C VAL A 59 4.25 -0.72 -8.44
N ALA A 60 4.99 0.37 -8.58
CA ALA A 60 5.92 0.88 -7.58
C ALA A 60 5.32 2.13 -6.93
N ILE A 61 5.22 2.10 -5.60
CA ILE A 61 4.74 3.22 -4.79
C ILE A 61 5.82 3.70 -3.83
N ARG A 62 5.78 4.98 -3.46
CA ARG A 62 6.58 5.55 -2.37
C ARG A 62 5.66 6.33 -1.43
N PHE A 63 5.87 6.17 -0.14
CA PHE A 63 5.22 6.95 0.90
C PHE A 63 6.19 7.14 2.05
N LEU A 64 5.95 8.17 2.86
CA LEU A 64 6.67 8.37 4.10
C LEU A 64 5.86 7.71 5.23
N ALA A 65 6.46 6.79 5.97
CA ALA A 65 5.81 6.14 7.11
C ALA A 65 5.93 7.02 8.37
N ASP A 66 5.27 8.18 8.36
CA ASP A 66 5.31 9.21 9.41
C ASP A 66 4.06 9.28 10.29
N ASN A 67 3.13 8.34 10.12
CA ASN A 67 1.90 8.22 10.90
C ASN A 67 1.94 6.93 11.77
N PRO A 68 2.33 7.01 13.06
CA PRO A 68 2.39 5.85 13.95
C PRO A 68 1.03 5.15 14.10
N GLY A 69 1.03 3.83 14.08
CA GLY A 69 -0.20 3.03 14.13
C GLY A 69 -0.09 1.70 13.41
N VAL A 70 -1.25 1.05 13.22
CA VAL A 70 -1.38 -0.20 12.47
C VAL A 70 -2.30 0.05 11.29
N TRP A 71 -1.75 0.02 10.08
CA TRP A 71 -2.43 0.46 8.87
C TRP A 71 -2.63 -0.69 7.89
N LEU A 72 -3.89 -1.00 7.60
CA LEU A 72 -4.25 -2.06 6.67
C LEU A 72 -3.89 -1.65 5.24
N MET A 73 -3.25 -2.56 4.53
CA MET A 73 -3.09 -2.50 3.08
C MET A 73 -3.79 -3.71 2.45
N HIS A 74 -4.69 -3.50 1.51
CA HIS A 74 -5.51 -4.58 0.98
C HIS A 74 -6.02 -4.35 -0.43
N CYS A 75 -6.46 -5.43 -1.08
CA CYS A 75 -7.30 -5.32 -2.26
C CYS A 75 -8.64 -4.68 -1.89
N HIS A 76 -9.08 -3.71 -2.67
CA HIS A 76 -10.36 -3.02 -2.47
C HIS A 76 -11.55 -3.78 -3.09
N PHE A 77 -11.34 -5.03 -3.55
CA PHE A 77 -12.42 -5.98 -3.80
C PHE A 77 -12.67 -6.80 -2.54
N ASP A 78 -13.88 -6.70 -1.99
CA ASP A 78 -14.24 -7.32 -0.70
C ASP A 78 -13.99 -8.84 -0.69
N VAL A 79 -14.27 -9.51 -1.81
CA VAL A 79 -14.00 -10.94 -1.97
C VAL A 79 -12.50 -11.24 -1.80
N HIS A 80 -11.61 -10.47 -2.42
CA HIS A 80 -10.17 -10.63 -2.30
C HIS A 80 -9.64 -10.23 -0.92
N LEU A 81 -10.21 -9.21 -0.29
CA LEU A 81 -9.91 -8.86 1.10
C LEU A 81 -10.24 -10.04 2.03
N SER A 82 -11.40 -10.67 1.86
CA SER A 82 -11.82 -11.81 2.69
C SER A 82 -10.99 -13.07 2.45
N TRP A 83 -10.52 -13.28 1.22
CA TRP A 83 -9.62 -14.39 0.85
C TRP A 83 -8.17 -14.17 1.34
N GLY A 84 -7.85 -12.98 1.84
CA GLY A 84 -6.58 -12.71 2.51
C GLY A 84 -5.58 -11.89 1.69
N LEU A 85 -5.99 -11.25 0.59
CA LEU A 85 -5.15 -10.29 -0.14
C LEU A 85 -5.06 -8.97 0.66
N ARG A 86 -4.37 -9.05 1.80
CA ARG A 86 -4.20 -7.99 2.79
C ARG A 86 -2.92 -8.19 3.58
N MET A 87 -2.35 -7.09 4.05
CA MET A 87 -1.26 -7.04 5.02
C MET A 87 -1.45 -5.81 5.92
N ALA A 88 -0.66 -5.68 6.98
CA ALA A 88 -0.65 -4.48 7.81
C ALA A 88 0.75 -3.89 7.91
N TRP A 89 0.83 -2.56 7.86
CA TRP A 89 2.00 -1.80 8.22
C TRP A 89 1.92 -1.44 9.70
N VAL A 90 2.94 -1.81 10.47
CA VAL A 90 3.10 -1.36 11.85
C VAL A 90 4.14 -0.25 11.86
N VAL A 91 3.67 0.99 12.02
CA VAL A 91 4.53 2.17 12.08
C VAL A 91 4.75 2.51 13.55
N GLN A 92 6.00 2.41 13.98
CA GLN A 92 6.38 2.64 15.38
C GLN A 92 6.37 4.14 15.71
N ASP A 93 6.27 4.43 17.00
CA ASP A 93 6.46 5.77 17.53
C ASP A 93 7.83 6.35 17.14
N GLY A 94 7.80 7.62 16.76
CA GLY A 94 8.99 8.45 16.58
C GLY A 94 9.48 9.09 17.87
N LYS A 95 10.47 9.98 17.71
CA LYS A 95 11.16 10.65 18.81
C LYS A 95 10.36 11.84 19.36
N LEU A 96 9.64 12.54 18.48
CA LEU A 96 8.94 13.76 18.84
C LEU A 96 7.57 13.45 19.47
N PRO A 97 7.03 14.33 20.33
CA PRO A 97 5.72 14.14 20.95
C PRO A 97 4.58 13.95 19.94
N ASN A 98 4.64 14.60 18.78
CA ASN A 98 3.65 14.48 17.71
C ASN A 98 3.84 13.24 16.82
N GLN A 99 4.85 12.41 17.09
CA GLN A 99 5.11 11.16 16.39
C GLN A 99 4.77 9.97 17.29
N LYS A 100 3.76 10.10 18.16
CA LYS A 100 3.36 9.03 19.08
C LYS A 100 1.91 8.66 18.84
N LEU A 101 1.63 7.36 18.80
CA LEU A 101 0.26 6.87 18.78
C LEU A 101 -0.42 7.18 20.14
N PRO A 102 -1.59 7.85 20.17
CA PRO A 102 -2.30 8.08 21.42
C PRO A 102 -2.82 6.76 22.00
N PRO A 103 -3.10 6.71 23.32
CA PRO A 103 -3.76 5.55 23.92
C PRO A 103 -5.15 5.32 23.30
N PRO A 104 -5.64 4.08 23.28
CA PRO A 104 -6.97 3.77 22.74
C PRO A 104 -8.08 4.51 23.54
N PRO A 105 -9.18 4.91 22.88
CA PRO A 105 -10.36 5.45 23.55
C PRO A 105 -10.91 4.52 24.66
N ALA A 106 -11.47 5.10 25.72
CA ALA A 106 -11.98 4.33 26.86
C ALA A 106 -13.18 3.43 26.54
N ASP A 107 -13.89 3.73 25.45
CA ASP A 107 -15.08 3.04 24.95
C ASP A 107 -14.78 2.06 23.79
N TYR A 108 -13.51 1.71 23.58
CA TYR A 108 -13.14 0.78 22.51
C TYR A 108 -13.86 -0.58 22.66
N PRO A 109 -14.44 -1.13 21.57
CA PRO A 109 -15.11 -2.43 21.62
C PRO A 109 -14.20 -3.54 22.15
N LYS A 110 -14.76 -4.41 22.98
CA LYS A 110 -14.05 -5.61 23.45
C LYS A 110 -13.99 -6.66 22.34
N CYS A 111 -12.87 -7.39 22.29
CA CYS A 111 -12.68 -8.54 21.41
C CYS A 111 -13.60 -9.71 21.77
#